data_AF-A0A662WT77-F1
#
_entry.id   AF-A0A662WT77-F1
#
_cell.length_a   1.000
_cell.length_b   1.000
_cell.length_c   1.000
_cell.angle_alpha   90.00
_cell.angle_beta   90.00
_cell.angle_gamma   90.00
#
_symmetry.space_group_name_H-M   'P 1'
#
loop_
_entity.id
_entity.type
_entity.pdbx_description
1 polymer ?
#
loop_
_entity_poly.entity_id
_entity_poly.type
_entity_poly.pdbx_seq_one_letter_code
_entity_poly.pdbx_strand_id
1 'polypeptide(L)'
;MDEPEAGKLELDLCTCASILHKDFWLEALDDEHRYGFHLRAFHKAWKHEMADGSNNSGSNNASFFYWLDHGAGRSLELPECSQHELRHTHVEYCSAEQRKSYELRFVPGDGALGGVGVEYAVSGEVVHTDERSKWIFVVDLTGRMYLGRKRKGRFHHSSFVSGEPIVAAGKIIIKHGVIVAIEPHSGHFKPRLENLTALCVLLTSHGVDVESVAFIKPKKWSCGWPFPPQPELELEDFAGASDTDYGADKSDSEEPPAPLLPELEEQEHV
;
A
#
# COMPACT_ATOMS: atom_id res chain seq x y z
N MET A 1 -10.95 33.21 -35.04
CA MET A 1 -11.74 32.12 -34.45
C MET A 1 -10.76 31.43 -33.52
N ASP A 2 -10.69 31.91 -32.29
CA ASP A 2 -9.87 31.31 -31.26
C ASP A 2 -10.64 30.14 -30.68
N GLU A 3 -10.06 28.94 -30.76
CA GLU A 3 -10.54 27.79 -30.01
C GLU A 3 -10.40 28.04 -28.51
N PRO A 4 -11.36 27.62 -27.67
CA PRO A 4 -11.22 27.78 -26.24
C PRO A 4 -10.19 26.76 -25.72
N GLU A 5 -9.11 27.25 -25.09
CA GLU A 5 -8.23 26.43 -24.27
C GLU A 5 -9.07 25.72 -23.20
N ALA A 6 -9.14 24.40 -23.29
CA ALA A 6 -9.65 23.56 -22.22
C ALA A 6 -8.69 23.71 -21.02
N GLY A 7 -9.08 24.53 -20.05
CA GLY A 7 -8.37 24.64 -18.78
C GLY A 7 -8.29 23.27 -18.11
N LYS A 8 -7.11 22.63 -18.18
CA LYS A 8 -6.78 21.52 -17.30
C LYS A 8 -6.80 22.09 -15.88
N LEU A 9 -7.80 21.70 -15.10
CA LEU A 9 -7.74 21.85 -13.65
C LEU A 9 -6.49 21.09 -13.18
N GLU A 10 -5.42 21.83 -12.92
CA GLU A 10 -4.23 21.30 -12.29
C GLU A 10 -4.60 21.03 -10.83
N LEU A 11 -4.94 19.78 -10.50
CA LEU A 11 -5.17 19.40 -9.11
C LEU A 11 -3.84 19.47 -8.37
N ASP A 12 -3.74 20.34 -7.37
CA ASP A 12 -2.65 20.23 -6.41
C ASP A 12 -2.89 19.02 -5.51
N LEU A 13 -2.38 17.87 -5.96
CA LEU A 13 -2.44 16.58 -5.27
C LEU A 13 -1.76 16.61 -3.88
N CYS A 14 -0.92 17.62 -3.59
CA CYS A 14 -0.32 17.74 -2.27
C CYS A 14 -1.36 18.16 -1.21
N THR A 15 -2.43 18.86 -1.60
CA THR A 15 -3.48 19.30 -0.67
C THR A 15 -4.30 18.15 -0.08
N CYS A 16 -4.33 17.00 -0.77
CA CYS A 16 -4.99 15.79 -0.28
C CYS A 16 -3.99 14.74 0.21
N ALA A 17 -2.73 15.08 0.46
CA ALA A 17 -1.71 14.12 0.88
C ALA A 17 -2.13 13.35 2.15
N SER A 18 -2.12 12.03 2.06
CA SER A 18 -2.33 11.09 3.15
C SER A 18 -0.99 10.53 3.59
N ILE A 19 -0.65 10.72 4.87
CA ILE A 19 0.62 10.28 5.46
C ILE A 19 0.49 8.91 6.12
N LEU A 20 1.62 8.22 6.24
CA LEU A 20 1.69 6.96 6.97
C LEU A 20 1.16 7.15 8.40
N HIS A 21 0.23 6.30 8.81
CA HIS A 21 -0.41 6.38 10.10
C HIS A 21 0.60 6.10 11.21
N LYS A 22 0.50 6.85 12.32
CA LYS A 22 1.34 6.76 13.52
C LYS A 22 1.40 5.39 14.23
N ASP A 23 0.73 4.38 13.70
CA ASP A 23 0.88 3.01 14.21
C ASP A 23 2.02 2.28 13.49
N PHE A 24 2.43 2.74 12.31
CA PHE A 24 3.39 2.06 11.42
C PHE A 24 4.71 2.83 11.25
N TRP A 25 4.89 3.96 11.95
CA TRP A 25 6.14 4.72 11.90
C TRP A 25 7.36 3.91 12.35
N LEU A 26 7.20 2.96 13.28
CA LEU A 26 8.29 2.09 13.72
C LEU A 26 8.81 1.22 12.58
N GLU A 27 7.92 0.67 11.75
CA GLU A 27 8.29 -0.14 10.58
C GLU A 27 9.04 0.70 9.54
N ALA A 28 8.58 1.95 9.33
CA ALA A 28 9.20 2.86 8.37
C ALA A 28 10.55 3.44 8.84
N LEU A 29 10.77 3.56 10.15
CA LEU A 29 12.05 4.03 10.72
C LEU A 29 13.05 2.90 10.99
N ASP A 30 12.60 1.66 11.02
CA ASP A 30 13.47 0.52 11.25
C ASP A 30 14.24 0.20 9.96
N ASP A 31 15.57 0.23 10.01
CA ASP A 31 16.43 -0.06 8.85
C ASP A 31 16.24 -1.48 8.31
N GLU A 32 15.82 -2.42 9.18
CA GLU A 32 15.48 -3.80 8.79
C GLU A 32 14.03 -3.92 8.29
N HIS A 33 13.21 -2.87 8.43
CA HIS A 33 11.78 -2.86 8.13
C HIS A 33 11.01 -4.02 8.79
N ARG A 34 11.32 -4.35 10.05
CA ARG A 34 10.59 -5.38 10.80
C ARG A 34 9.13 -5.00 10.91
N TYR A 35 8.28 -6.00 10.88
CA TYR A 35 6.85 -5.83 10.76
C TYR A 35 6.27 -5.00 11.91
N GLY A 36 5.57 -3.92 11.58
CA GLY A 36 5.16 -2.91 12.55
C GLY A 36 4.29 -3.45 13.68
N PHE A 37 3.49 -4.50 13.44
CA PHE A 37 2.70 -5.13 14.50
C PHE A 37 3.59 -5.74 15.60
N HIS A 38 4.65 -6.44 15.21
CA HIS A 38 5.62 -7.00 16.15
C HIS A 38 6.38 -5.88 16.86
N LEU A 39 6.91 -4.90 16.12
CA LEU A 39 7.63 -3.76 16.70
C LEU A 39 6.79 -3.01 17.76
N ARG A 40 5.48 -2.86 17.55
CA ARG A 40 4.59 -2.20 18.52
C ARG A 40 4.48 -2.97 19.85
N ALA A 41 4.44 -4.30 19.80
CA ALA A 41 4.39 -5.12 21.01
C ALA A 41 5.65 -4.90 21.86
N PHE A 42 6.82 -4.99 21.22
CA PHE A 42 8.11 -4.72 21.86
C PHE A 42 8.26 -3.27 22.32
N HIS A 43 7.80 -2.30 21.53
CA HIS A 43 7.83 -0.88 21.90
C HIS A 43 6.93 -0.59 23.11
N LYS A 44 5.80 -1.30 23.26
CA LYS A 44 4.98 -1.21 24.47
C LYS A 44 5.75 -1.73 25.69
N ALA A 45 6.42 -2.88 25.59
CA ALA A 45 7.24 -3.43 26.67
C ALA A 45 8.39 -2.50 27.06
N TRP A 46 9.13 -1.98 26.07
CA TRP A 46 10.19 -0.99 26.27
C TRP A 46 9.70 0.24 27.05
N LYS A 47 8.56 0.82 26.66
CA LYS A 47 7.98 1.98 27.37
C LYS A 47 7.63 1.69 28.83
N HIS A 48 7.15 0.48 29.13
CA HIS A 48 6.87 0.08 30.51
C HIS A 48 8.17 -0.02 31.33
N GLU A 49 9.22 -0.60 30.76
CA GLU A 49 10.54 -0.69 31.41
C GLU A 49 11.16 0.70 31.66
N MET A 50 11.07 1.62 30.70
CA MET A 50 11.53 3.01 30.87
C MET A 50 10.77 3.75 31.97
N ALA A 51 9.46 3.48 32.12
CA ALA A 51 8.61 4.13 33.12
C ALA A 51 8.84 3.61 34.54
N ASP A 52 9.23 2.34 34.69
CA ASP A 52 9.49 1.70 35.99
C ASP A 52 10.86 2.05 36.59
N GLY A 53 11.71 2.78 35.85
CA GLY A 53 13.03 3.21 36.31
C GLY A 53 14.01 2.06 36.60
N SER A 54 13.70 0.83 36.15
CA SER A 54 14.51 -0.36 36.42
C SER A 54 15.82 -0.38 35.64
N ASN A 55 15.99 0.52 34.66
CA ASN A 55 17.27 0.73 33.98
C ASN A 55 18.25 1.51 34.86
N ASN A 56 18.91 0.78 35.76
CA ASN A 56 20.13 1.21 36.45
C ASN A 56 21.39 1.00 35.60
N SER A 57 21.23 0.73 34.29
CA SER A 57 22.33 0.64 33.33
C SER A 57 22.60 2.04 32.78
N GLY A 58 23.76 2.61 33.12
CA GLY A 58 24.29 3.88 32.60
C GLY A 58 24.61 3.86 31.10
N SER A 59 23.76 3.20 30.30
CA SER A 59 23.82 3.22 28.84
C SER A 59 23.27 4.55 28.34
N ASN A 60 24.15 5.39 27.80
CA ASN A 60 23.79 6.69 27.22
C ASN A 60 22.90 6.61 25.96
N ASN A 61 22.50 5.40 25.51
CA ASN A 61 21.63 5.23 24.36
C ASN A 61 20.27 4.65 24.76
N ALA A 62 19.31 5.54 25.00
CA ALA A 62 17.95 5.23 25.43
C ALA A 62 16.99 4.97 24.25
N SER A 63 17.48 4.68 23.04
CA SER A 63 16.59 4.45 21.89
C SER A 63 15.92 3.08 21.97
N PHE A 64 14.70 2.99 21.45
CA PHE A 64 13.95 1.73 21.37
C PHE A 64 14.72 0.65 20.60
N PHE A 65 15.28 0.99 19.43
CA PHE A 65 16.01 0.03 18.58
C PHE A 65 17.30 -0.47 19.25
N TYR A 66 18.04 0.41 19.94
CA TYR A 66 19.20 -0.02 20.71
C TYR A 66 18.80 -0.98 21.84
N TRP A 67 17.72 -0.68 22.56
CA TRP A 67 17.20 -1.58 23.59
C TRP A 67 16.73 -2.92 23.01
N LEU A 68 16.12 -2.91 21.83
CA LEU A 68 15.59 -4.09 21.15
C LEU A 68 16.71 -5.03 20.68
N ASP A 69 17.78 -4.47 20.12
CA ASP A 69 18.82 -5.24 19.44
C ASP A 69 20.05 -5.51 20.33
N HIS A 70 20.32 -4.64 21.29
CA HIS A 70 21.53 -4.69 22.13
C HIS A 70 21.23 -4.66 23.64
N GLY A 71 19.99 -4.34 24.03
CA GLY A 71 19.55 -4.27 25.42
C GLY A 71 18.72 -5.47 25.88
N ALA A 72 17.88 -5.23 26.89
CA ALA A 72 17.01 -6.26 27.47
C ALA A 72 15.97 -6.82 26.48
N GLY A 73 15.59 -6.03 25.46
CA GLY A 73 14.65 -6.45 24.42
C GLY A 73 15.16 -7.62 23.56
N ARG A 74 16.48 -7.84 23.51
CA ARG A 74 17.10 -8.90 22.69
C ARG A 74 16.68 -10.32 23.09
N SER A 75 16.37 -10.50 24.37
CA SER A 75 16.00 -11.79 24.97
C SER A 75 14.58 -11.81 25.51
N LEU A 76 13.79 -10.77 25.21
CA LEU A 76 12.40 -10.68 25.61
C LEU A 76 11.53 -11.54 24.69
N GLU A 77 10.68 -12.38 25.28
CA GLU A 77 9.66 -13.15 24.59
C GLU A 77 8.28 -12.60 24.97
N LEU A 78 7.48 -12.23 23.98
CA LEU A 78 6.13 -11.71 24.19
C LEU A 78 5.09 -12.73 23.70
N PRO A 79 3.94 -12.87 24.39
CA PRO A 79 2.85 -13.74 23.95
C PRO A 79 2.34 -13.42 22.54
N GLU A 80 2.41 -12.14 22.13
CA GLU A 80 1.93 -11.67 20.83
C GLU A 80 2.94 -11.88 19.70
N CYS A 81 4.23 -12.01 20.01
CA CYS A 81 5.30 -12.16 19.03
C CYS A 81 6.59 -12.64 19.71
N SER A 82 7.11 -13.77 19.24
CA SER A 82 8.44 -14.24 19.65
C SER A 82 9.55 -13.39 19.06
N GLN A 83 10.73 -13.38 19.69
CA GLN A 83 11.92 -12.72 19.11
C GLN A 83 12.28 -13.31 17.74
N HIS A 84 12.05 -14.61 17.54
CA HIS A 84 12.25 -15.26 16.25
C HIS A 84 11.32 -14.67 15.18
N GLU A 85 10.02 -14.54 15.46
CA GLU A 85 9.06 -13.96 14.50
C GLU A 85 9.36 -12.50 14.20
N LEU A 86 9.77 -11.71 15.20
CA LEU A 86 10.20 -10.32 15.02
C LEU A 86 11.34 -10.23 14.00
N ARG A 87 12.40 -11.03 14.18
CA ARG A 87 13.61 -11.00 13.33
C ARG A 87 13.45 -11.60 11.93
N HIS A 88 12.37 -12.33 11.67
CA HIS A 88 12.16 -12.96 10.36
C HIS A 88 10.99 -12.35 9.60
N THR A 89 10.22 -11.46 10.23
CA THR A 89 9.06 -10.81 9.59
C THR A 89 9.40 -9.38 9.22
N HIS A 90 10.05 -9.18 8.07
CA HIS A 90 10.29 -7.88 7.43
C HIS A 90 9.26 -7.55 6.34
N VAL A 91 8.91 -6.27 6.25
CA VAL A 91 8.11 -5.70 5.18
C VAL A 91 9.06 -5.24 4.06
N GLU A 92 8.70 -5.57 2.84
CA GLU A 92 9.42 -5.19 1.64
C GLU A 92 9.03 -3.75 1.28
N TYR A 93 9.99 -2.83 1.29
CA TYR A 93 9.81 -1.45 0.83
C TYR A 93 10.51 -1.30 -0.52
N CYS A 94 9.76 -0.87 -1.55
CA CYS A 94 10.27 -0.78 -2.90
C CYS A 94 11.24 0.38 -3.06
N SER A 95 12.41 0.10 -3.63
CA SER A 95 13.23 1.16 -4.22
C SER A 95 12.48 1.84 -5.38
N ALA A 96 12.95 3.03 -5.79
CA ALA A 96 12.39 3.72 -6.95
C ALA A 96 12.41 2.85 -8.21
N GLU A 97 13.40 1.97 -8.35
CA GLU A 97 13.48 1.05 -9.50
C GLU A 97 12.49 -0.11 -9.38
N GLN A 98 12.44 -0.76 -8.21
CA GLN A 98 11.49 -1.84 -7.95
C GLN A 98 10.04 -1.38 -8.08
N ARG A 99 9.75 -0.13 -7.70
CA ARG A 99 8.40 0.44 -7.78
C ARG A 99 7.87 0.47 -9.22
N LYS A 100 8.73 0.60 -10.25
CA LYS A 100 8.32 0.66 -11.66
C LYS A 100 7.61 -0.61 -12.13
N SER A 101 7.95 -1.79 -11.60
CA SER A 101 7.30 -3.05 -12.00
C SER A 101 5.83 -3.11 -11.58
N TYR A 102 5.41 -2.28 -10.62
CA TYR A 102 4.04 -2.20 -10.13
C TYR A 102 3.26 -1.03 -10.75
N GLU A 103 3.92 -0.14 -11.50
CA GLU A 103 3.31 1.05 -12.07
C GLU A 103 2.28 0.67 -13.14
N LEU A 104 1.14 1.33 -13.12
CA LEU A 104 0.07 1.16 -14.08
C LEU A 104 0.13 2.24 -15.16
N ARG A 105 -0.30 1.87 -16.36
CA ARG A 105 -0.48 2.77 -17.48
C ARG A 105 -1.89 2.61 -18.04
N PHE A 106 -2.58 3.74 -18.17
CA PHE A 106 -3.90 3.82 -18.78
C PHE A 106 -3.73 3.93 -20.29
N VAL A 107 -4.37 3.01 -21.02
CA VAL A 107 -4.29 2.91 -22.48
C VAL A 107 -5.70 2.99 -23.07
N PRO A 108 -5.85 3.56 -24.29
CA PRO A 108 -7.12 3.48 -25.00
C PRO A 108 -7.55 2.02 -25.15
N GLY A 109 -8.79 1.69 -24.80
CA GLY A 109 -9.31 0.35 -24.99
C GLY A 109 -9.35 -0.03 -26.47
N ASP A 110 -8.95 -1.25 -26.80
CA ASP A 110 -9.27 -1.86 -28.10
C ASP A 110 -10.78 -2.14 -28.17
N GLY A 111 -11.35 -2.10 -29.38
CA GLY A 111 -12.78 -2.19 -29.64
C GLY A 111 -13.47 -3.43 -29.05
N ALA A 112 -14.80 -3.29 -28.92
CA ALA A 112 -15.82 -4.15 -28.30
C ALA A 112 -16.21 -3.80 -26.85
N LEU A 113 -15.29 -3.38 -25.97
CA LEU A 113 -15.64 -2.96 -24.59
C LEU A 113 -15.87 -1.44 -24.46
N GLY A 114 -15.24 -0.63 -25.30
CA GLY A 114 -15.24 0.83 -25.16
C GLY A 114 -14.50 1.30 -23.89
N GLY A 115 -13.97 2.53 -23.90
CA GLY A 115 -13.33 3.13 -22.72
C GLY A 115 -11.82 2.94 -22.63
N VAL A 116 -11.31 2.81 -21.40
CA VAL A 116 -9.88 2.85 -21.06
C VAL A 116 -9.47 1.55 -20.38
N GLY A 117 -8.41 0.93 -20.90
CA GLY A 117 -7.77 -0.24 -20.33
C GLY A 117 -6.59 0.13 -19.43
N VAL A 118 -6.19 -0.82 -18.59
CA VAL A 118 -5.05 -0.69 -17.66
C VAL A 118 -4.08 -1.83 -17.89
N GLU A 119 -2.81 -1.49 -18.08
CA GLU A 119 -1.69 -2.42 -18.20
C GLU A 119 -0.54 -2.03 -17.27
N TYR A 120 0.36 -2.96 -16.98
CA TYR A 120 1.60 -2.62 -16.27
C TYR A 120 2.52 -1.80 -17.17
N ALA A 121 3.03 -0.69 -16.64
CA ALA A 121 3.79 0.29 -17.40
C ALA A 121 5.07 -0.31 -18.03
N VAL A 122 5.76 -1.20 -17.30
CA VAL A 122 7.01 -1.83 -17.75
C VAL A 122 6.78 -3.02 -18.67
N SER A 123 5.93 -3.99 -18.27
CA SER A 123 5.74 -5.22 -19.05
C SER A 123 4.76 -5.06 -20.22
N GLY A 124 3.87 -4.07 -20.17
CA GLY A 124 2.77 -3.92 -21.12
C GLY A 124 1.68 -4.97 -20.96
N GLU A 125 1.72 -5.79 -19.92
CA GLU A 125 0.72 -6.82 -19.68
C GLU A 125 -0.58 -6.20 -19.17
N VAL A 126 -1.69 -6.58 -19.83
CA VAL A 126 -3.04 -6.18 -19.42
C VAL A 126 -3.31 -6.68 -18.01
N VAL A 127 -3.75 -5.79 -17.13
CA VAL A 127 -3.97 -6.13 -15.73
C VAL A 127 -5.24 -6.97 -15.57
N HIS A 128 -5.13 -8.05 -14.80
CA HIS A 128 -6.28 -8.84 -14.34
C HIS A 128 -6.07 -9.25 -12.88
N THR A 129 -7.01 -8.90 -12.01
CA THR A 129 -7.00 -9.28 -10.60
C THR A 129 -7.81 -10.55 -10.39
N ASP A 130 -7.14 -11.59 -9.88
CA ASP A 130 -7.80 -12.82 -9.46
C ASP A 130 -8.62 -12.65 -8.16
N GLU A 131 -9.60 -13.54 -7.96
CA GLU A 131 -10.51 -13.54 -6.80
C GLU A 131 -9.90 -14.16 -5.53
N ARG A 132 -8.75 -14.84 -5.64
CA ARG A 132 -8.13 -15.54 -4.51
C ARG A 132 -7.20 -14.64 -3.71
N SER A 133 -6.76 -13.53 -4.31
CA SER A 133 -5.76 -12.63 -3.76
C SER A 133 -6.36 -11.28 -3.42
N LYS A 134 -5.81 -10.65 -2.39
CA LYS A 134 -6.09 -9.23 -2.12
C LYS A 134 -5.23 -8.36 -3.00
N TRP A 135 -5.85 -7.64 -3.92
CA TRP A 135 -5.17 -6.65 -4.75
C TRP A 135 -5.27 -5.27 -4.12
N ILE A 136 -4.12 -4.61 -3.96
CA ILE A 136 -4.00 -3.29 -3.34
C ILE A 136 -3.35 -2.32 -4.31
N PHE A 137 -3.77 -1.05 -4.24
CA PHE A 137 -3.19 0.02 -5.02
C PHE A 137 -2.79 1.22 -4.17
N VAL A 138 -1.85 1.99 -4.68
CA VAL A 138 -1.45 3.30 -4.16
C VAL A 138 -1.32 4.29 -5.31
N VAL A 139 -1.75 5.52 -5.11
CA VAL A 139 -1.49 6.66 -5.99
C VAL A 139 -0.52 7.60 -5.27
N ASP A 140 0.66 7.83 -5.83
CA ASP A 140 1.63 8.77 -5.24
C ASP A 140 1.28 10.25 -5.52
N LEU A 141 2.03 11.17 -4.93
CA LEU A 141 1.80 12.61 -5.09
C LEU A 141 2.02 13.14 -6.51
N THR A 142 2.63 12.36 -7.40
CA THR A 142 2.79 12.71 -8.82
C THR A 142 1.62 12.20 -9.68
N GLY A 143 0.69 11.47 -9.09
CA GLY A 143 -0.44 10.86 -9.78
C GLY A 143 -0.13 9.49 -10.40
N ARG A 144 1.06 8.92 -10.17
CA ARG A 144 1.35 7.55 -10.62
C ARG A 144 0.62 6.56 -9.73
N MET A 145 -0.01 5.56 -10.37
CA MET A 145 -0.76 4.50 -9.69
C MET A 145 0.04 3.20 -9.74
N TYR A 146 0.16 2.53 -8.60
CA TYR A 146 0.85 1.24 -8.46
C TYR A 146 -0.14 0.19 -7.98
N LEU A 147 0.01 -1.04 -8.46
CA LEU A 147 -0.86 -2.17 -8.13
C LEU A 147 -0.04 -3.41 -7.82
N GLY A 148 -0.47 -4.18 -6.83
CA GLY A 148 0.13 -5.46 -6.50
C GLY A 148 -0.70 -6.27 -5.50
N ARG A 149 -0.27 -7.50 -5.26
CA ARG A 149 -0.91 -8.38 -4.27
C ARG A 149 -0.44 -8.02 -2.86
N LYS A 150 -1.39 -7.93 -1.94
CA LYS A 150 -1.10 -7.76 -0.51
C LYS A 150 -0.61 -9.08 0.06
N ARG A 151 0.59 -9.08 0.65
CA ARG A 151 1.17 -10.23 1.37
C ARG A 151 1.28 -9.87 2.85
N LYS A 152 0.60 -10.61 3.73
CA LYS A 152 0.53 -10.23 5.16
C LYS A 152 1.93 -10.26 5.79
N GLY A 153 2.31 -9.19 6.49
CA GLY A 153 3.64 -9.06 7.11
C GLY A 153 4.80 -8.90 6.12
N ARG A 154 4.52 -8.75 4.82
CA ARG A 154 5.52 -8.72 3.75
C ARG A 154 5.31 -7.57 2.78
N PHE A 155 4.10 -7.38 2.28
CA PHE A 155 3.80 -6.37 1.27
C PHE A 155 2.46 -5.68 1.53
N HIS A 156 2.50 -4.36 1.71
CA HIS A 156 1.40 -3.50 2.12
C HIS A 156 1.31 -2.25 1.23
N HIS A 157 0.32 -1.39 1.46
CA HIS A 157 0.26 -0.11 0.75
C HIS A 157 1.54 0.72 0.94
N SER A 158 2.11 0.73 2.15
CA SER A 158 3.38 1.43 2.44
C SER A 158 4.55 0.88 1.63
N SER A 159 4.52 -0.40 1.23
CA SER A 159 5.60 -1.05 0.48
C SER A 159 5.87 -0.38 -0.85
N PHE A 160 4.82 -0.03 -1.61
CA PHE A 160 5.02 0.61 -2.92
C PHE A 160 5.85 1.88 -2.80
N VAL A 161 5.55 2.69 -1.79
CA VAL A 161 6.07 4.06 -1.66
C VAL A 161 7.10 4.23 -0.54
N SER A 162 7.56 3.13 0.08
CA SER A 162 8.51 3.16 1.21
C SER A 162 8.10 4.11 2.33
N GLY A 163 6.79 4.17 2.61
CA GLY A 163 6.21 5.06 3.62
C GLY A 163 6.03 6.52 3.22
N GLU A 164 6.38 6.92 2.00
CA GLU A 164 6.16 8.28 1.49
C GLU A 164 4.65 8.64 1.45
N PRO A 165 4.28 9.94 1.51
CA PRO A 165 2.90 10.37 1.40
C PRO A 165 2.25 9.99 0.06
N ILE A 166 0.94 9.80 0.09
CA ILE A 166 0.16 9.34 -1.06
C ILE A 166 -1.07 10.22 -1.29
N VAL A 167 -1.65 10.15 -2.49
CA VAL A 167 -2.96 10.76 -2.79
C VAL A 167 -4.09 9.84 -2.36
N ALA A 168 -4.01 8.55 -2.69
CA ALA A 168 -5.06 7.59 -2.41
C ALA A 168 -4.50 6.17 -2.33
N ALA A 169 -5.18 5.31 -1.59
CA ALA A 169 -4.87 3.90 -1.52
C ALA A 169 -6.15 3.10 -1.29
N GLY A 170 -6.14 1.85 -1.71
CA GLY A 170 -7.30 1.00 -1.53
C GLY A 170 -7.06 -0.42 -2.00
N LYS A 171 -8.17 -1.13 -2.14
CA LYS A 171 -8.26 -2.38 -2.88
C LYS A 171 -9.00 -2.11 -4.18
N ILE A 172 -8.69 -2.90 -5.20
CA ILE A 172 -9.23 -2.70 -6.54
C ILE A 172 -9.44 -4.05 -7.23
N ILE A 173 -10.51 -4.15 -8.00
CA ILE A 173 -10.78 -5.26 -8.91
C ILE A 173 -10.66 -4.73 -10.34
N ILE A 174 -9.81 -5.39 -11.13
CA ILE A 174 -9.63 -5.13 -12.55
C ILE A 174 -9.86 -6.43 -13.31
N LYS A 175 -10.77 -6.42 -14.28
CA LYS A 175 -11.06 -7.58 -15.13
C LYS A 175 -10.72 -7.24 -16.57
N HIS A 176 -9.70 -7.92 -17.11
CA HIS A 176 -9.25 -7.74 -18.50
C HIS A 176 -8.92 -6.27 -18.81
N GLY A 177 -8.17 -5.62 -17.92
CA GLY A 177 -7.77 -4.22 -18.05
C GLY A 177 -8.84 -3.20 -17.63
N VAL A 178 -10.08 -3.60 -17.35
CA VAL A 178 -11.16 -2.69 -16.95
C VAL A 178 -11.29 -2.63 -15.44
N ILE A 179 -11.27 -1.44 -14.85
CA ILE A 179 -11.53 -1.24 -13.42
C ILE A 179 -13.00 -1.49 -13.14
N VAL A 180 -13.31 -2.49 -12.32
CA VAL A 180 -14.69 -2.90 -12.00
C VAL A 180 -15.13 -2.37 -10.65
N ALA A 181 -14.25 -2.44 -9.64
CA ALA A 181 -14.60 -2.05 -8.28
C ALA A 181 -13.41 -1.47 -7.51
N ILE A 182 -13.68 -0.52 -6.62
CA ILE A 182 -12.70 0.09 -5.73
C ILE A 182 -13.25 0.15 -4.30
N GLU A 183 -12.48 -0.34 -3.34
CA GLU A 183 -12.67 -0.07 -1.91
C GLU A 183 -11.54 0.87 -1.45
N PRO A 184 -11.80 2.17 -1.23
CA PRO A 184 -10.77 3.16 -0.86
C PRO A 184 -10.41 3.03 0.62
N HIS A 185 -9.78 1.91 0.99
CA HIS A 185 -9.37 1.60 2.35
C HIS A 185 -7.90 1.16 2.42
N SER A 186 -7.14 1.83 3.27
CA SER A 186 -5.80 1.42 3.66
C SER A 186 -5.66 1.47 5.18
N GLY A 187 -5.17 0.38 5.78
CA GLY A 187 -4.81 0.38 7.20
C GLY A 187 -3.65 1.33 7.51
N HIS A 188 -2.72 1.49 6.56
CA HIS A 188 -1.48 2.27 6.70
C HIS A 188 -1.70 3.76 6.47
N PHE A 189 -2.52 4.16 5.50
CA PHE A 189 -2.71 5.57 5.16
C PHE A 189 -4.07 6.14 5.58
N LYS A 190 -5.10 5.29 5.70
CA LYS A 190 -6.47 5.67 6.12
C LYS A 190 -7.03 6.87 5.33
N PRO A 191 -7.11 6.75 3.98
CA PRO A 191 -7.63 7.81 3.12
C PRO A 191 -9.05 8.23 3.53
N ARG A 192 -9.36 9.50 3.27
CA ARG A 192 -10.62 10.17 3.60
C ARG A 192 -11.37 10.56 2.34
N LEU A 193 -12.49 11.28 2.50
CA LEU A 193 -13.33 11.73 1.39
C LEU A 193 -12.55 12.56 0.37
N GLU A 194 -11.65 13.44 0.81
CA GLU A 194 -10.81 14.27 -0.08
C GLU A 194 -9.90 13.41 -0.96
N ASN A 195 -9.30 12.35 -0.39
CA ASN A 195 -8.49 11.38 -1.13
C ASN A 195 -9.32 10.62 -2.18
N LEU A 196 -10.55 10.25 -1.81
CA LEU A 196 -11.48 9.56 -2.72
C LEU A 196 -11.91 10.49 -3.87
N THR A 197 -12.21 11.75 -3.58
CA THR A 197 -12.51 12.75 -4.61
C THR A 197 -11.32 12.94 -5.56
N ALA A 198 -10.10 13.06 -5.03
CA ALA A 198 -8.89 13.18 -5.84
C ALA A 198 -8.65 11.94 -6.72
N LEU A 199 -8.88 10.74 -6.17
CA LEU A 199 -8.83 9.49 -6.94
C LEU A 199 -9.82 9.50 -8.11
N CYS A 200 -11.08 9.89 -7.88
CA CYS A 200 -12.07 9.95 -8.95
C CYS A 200 -11.65 10.94 -10.04
N VAL A 201 -11.18 12.13 -9.66
CA VAL A 201 -10.71 13.13 -10.64
C VAL A 201 -9.54 12.58 -11.46
N LEU A 202 -8.58 11.91 -10.81
CA LEU A 202 -7.44 11.31 -11.49
C LEU A 202 -7.89 10.22 -12.48
N LEU A 203 -8.77 9.31 -12.07
CA LEU A 203 -9.31 8.27 -12.95
C LEU A 203 -10.06 8.87 -14.14
N THR A 204 -10.94 9.85 -13.91
CA THR A 204 -11.64 10.58 -14.98
C THR A 204 -10.67 11.30 -15.92
N SER A 205 -9.58 11.86 -15.39
CA SER A 205 -8.55 12.53 -16.22
C SER A 205 -7.82 11.56 -17.17
N HIS A 206 -7.77 10.28 -16.79
CA HIS A 206 -7.27 9.19 -17.63
C HIS A 206 -8.34 8.59 -18.55
N GLY A 207 -9.58 9.11 -18.53
CA GLY A 207 -10.69 8.65 -19.38
C GLY A 207 -11.47 7.46 -18.82
N VAL A 208 -11.24 7.08 -17.56
CA VAL A 208 -12.03 6.05 -16.88
C VAL A 208 -13.43 6.62 -16.60
N ASP A 209 -14.47 5.88 -17.01
CA ASP A 209 -15.84 6.16 -16.62
C ASP A 209 -16.06 5.75 -15.16
N VAL A 210 -15.93 6.71 -14.26
CA VAL A 210 -16.08 6.51 -12.81
C VAL A 210 -17.51 6.14 -12.41
N GLU A 211 -18.51 6.40 -13.24
CA GLU A 211 -19.90 6.00 -12.97
C GLU A 211 -20.10 4.48 -13.16
N SER A 212 -19.29 3.87 -14.03
CA SER A 212 -19.26 2.41 -14.24
C SER A 212 -18.48 1.64 -13.15
N VAL A 213 -17.69 2.34 -12.33
CA VAL A 213 -16.88 1.72 -11.27
C VAL A 213 -17.72 1.56 -10.00
N ALA A 214 -17.78 0.33 -9.49
CA ALA A 214 -18.44 0.05 -8.22
C ALA A 214 -17.55 0.51 -7.04
N PHE A 215 -17.90 1.65 -6.44
CA PHE A 215 -17.26 2.12 -5.22
C PHE A 215 -17.88 1.47 -3.97
N ILE A 216 -17.08 0.65 -3.28
CA ILE A 216 -17.50 -0.12 -2.11
C ILE A 216 -17.18 0.67 -0.84
N LYS A 217 -18.20 0.87 0.00
CA LYS A 217 -18.07 1.59 1.27
C LYS A 217 -17.25 0.78 2.28
N PRO A 218 -16.11 1.29 2.79
CA PRO A 218 -15.37 0.61 3.84
C PRO A 218 -16.18 0.52 5.15
N LYS A 219 -16.09 -0.61 5.86
CA LYS A 219 -16.82 -0.84 7.13
C LYS A 219 -16.58 0.25 8.19
N LYS A 220 -15.37 0.83 8.22
CA LYS A 220 -14.97 1.86 9.18
C LYS A 220 -15.23 3.29 8.69
N TRP A 221 -15.90 3.47 7.54
CA TRP A 221 -16.21 4.78 6.97
C TRP A 221 -17.39 5.44 7.71
N SER A 222 -17.08 6.50 8.47
CA SER A 222 -18.04 7.12 9.39
C SER A 222 -18.82 8.31 8.79
N CYS A 223 -18.31 8.99 7.76
CA CYS A 223 -19.01 10.10 7.12
C CYS A 223 -19.97 9.63 6.01
N GLY A 224 -20.72 10.58 5.43
CA GLY A 224 -21.60 10.31 4.29
C GLY A 224 -20.86 9.62 3.16
N TRP A 225 -21.44 8.54 2.64
CA TRP A 225 -20.90 7.82 1.49
C TRP A 225 -21.47 8.47 0.22
N PRO A 226 -20.63 9.02 -0.68
CA PRO A 226 -21.11 9.81 -1.80
C PRO A 226 -21.59 8.98 -2.99
N PHE A 227 -21.42 7.65 -2.96
CA PHE A 227 -21.83 6.76 -4.04
C PHE A 227 -23.13 6.04 -3.71
N PRO A 228 -23.94 5.66 -4.72
CA PRO A 228 -25.16 4.90 -4.51
C PRO A 228 -24.85 3.55 -3.84
N PRO A 229 -25.79 3.00 -3.04
CA PRO A 229 -25.67 1.63 -2.54
C PRO A 229 -25.50 0.68 -3.72
N GLN A 230 -24.50 -0.20 -3.66
CA GLN A 230 -24.25 -1.21 -4.67
C GLN A 230 -24.94 -2.51 -4.25
N PRO A 231 -26.01 -2.95 -4.92
CA PRO A 231 -26.63 -4.25 -4.66
C PRO A 231 -25.77 -5.36 -5.31
N GLU A 232 -25.50 -6.43 -4.57
CA GLU A 232 -25.04 -7.74 -5.09
C GLU A 232 -23.60 -7.93 -5.61
N LEU A 233 -22.69 -6.95 -5.54
CA LEU A 233 -21.26 -7.31 -5.46
C LEU A 233 -21.04 -7.87 -4.05
N GLU A 234 -21.25 -9.18 -3.91
CA GLU A 234 -21.09 -9.86 -2.64
C GLU A 234 -19.75 -9.45 -2.03
N LEU A 235 -19.86 -8.88 -0.83
CA LEU A 235 -18.73 -8.51 0.01
C LEU A 235 -17.75 -9.67 0.22
N GLU A 236 -18.02 -10.90 -0.23
CA GLU A 236 -17.12 -12.05 -0.12
C GLU A 236 -15.76 -11.78 -0.78
N ASP A 237 -15.73 -11.16 -1.98
CA ASP A 237 -14.49 -10.81 -2.70
C ASP A 237 -13.60 -9.80 -1.94
N PHE A 238 -14.22 -8.90 -1.16
CA PHE A 238 -13.50 -7.85 -0.40
C PHE A 238 -13.37 -8.15 1.11
N ALA A 239 -14.28 -8.95 1.68
CA ALA A 239 -14.52 -9.13 3.11
C ALA A 239 -14.10 -10.51 3.63
N GLY A 240 -13.81 -11.48 2.76
CA GLY A 240 -13.25 -12.79 3.16
C GLY A 240 -11.95 -12.65 3.96
N ALA A 241 -11.28 -11.51 3.90
CA ALA A 241 -10.17 -11.23 4.78
C ALA A 241 -10.18 -9.77 5.24
N SER A 242 -10.66 -9.56 6.46
CA SER A 242 -10.58 -8.28 7.14
C SER A 242 -9.13 -7.81 7.25
N ASP A 243 -8.87 -6.50 7.18
CA ASP A 243 -7.56 -5.91 7.48
C ASP A 243 -7.20 -5.96 8.98
N THR A 244 -8.09 -6.51 9.79
CA THR A 244 -7.93 -6.63 11.25
C THR A 244 -7.68 -8.04 11.74
N ASP A 245 -7.68 -9.04 10.85
CA ASP A 245 -7.39 -10.41 11.29
C ASP A 245 -5.88 -10.66 11.29
N TYR A 246 -5.29 -10.42 12.46
CA TYR A 246 -3.90 -10.72 12.78
C TYR A 246 -3.68 -12.22 13.09
N GLY A 247 -4.61 -13.12 12.73
CA GLY A 247 -4.40 -14.58 12.73
C GLY A 247 -3.62 -15.11 11.52
N ALA A 248 -2.70 -16.04 11.73
CA ALA A 248 -1.83 -16.63 10.72
C ALA A 248 -2.61 -17.27 9.56
N ASP A 249 -2.22 -16.98 8.33
CA ASP A 249 -2.65 -17.77 7.17
C ASP A 249 -1.42 -18.25 6.40
N LYS A 250 -1.45 -19.53 6.05
CA LYS A 250 -0.39 -20.26 5.37
C LYS A 250 -0.81 -20.43 3.90
N SER A 251 -0.41 -19.49 3.05
CA SER A 251 -0.41 -19.71 1.61
C SER A 251 0.63 -18.83 0.93
N ASP A 252 1.90 -19.16 1.14
CA ASP A 252 2.96 -18.79 0.18
C ASP A 252 3.40 -20.10 -0.49
N SER A 253 2.96 -20.30 -1.73
CA SER A 253 3.52 -21.29 -2.63
C SER A 253 3.48 -20.70 -4.05
N GLU A 254 4.69 -20.37 -4.51
CA GLU A 254 5.07 -20.08 -5.90
C GLU A 254 4.56 -18.75 -6.50
N GLU A 255 5.29 -17.67 -6.21
CA GLU A 255 5.36 -16.50 -7.07
C GLU A 255 6.76 -16.48 -7.73
N PRO A 256 6.88 -16.30 -9.06
CA PRO A 256 8.18 -16.11 -9.67
C PRO A 256 8.76 -14.76 -9.21
N PRO A 257 10.08 -14.66 -9.01
CA PRO A 257 10.70 -13.40 -8.63
C PRO A 257 10.40 -12.33 -9.69
N ALA A 258 10.22 -11.09 -9.26
CA ALA A 258 10.16 -9.95 -10.16
C ALA A 258 11.34 -10.01 -11.14
N PRO A 259 11.13 -9.80 -12.45
CA PRO A 259 12.20 -9.92 -13.43
C PRO A 259 13.33 -8.96 -13.07
N LEU A 260 14.51 -9.55 -12.80
CA LEU A 260 15.74 -8.79 -12.61
C LEU A 260 15.99 -7.99 -13.88
N LEU A 261 16.06 -6.67 -13.75
CA LEU A 261 16.49 -5.80 -14.84
C LEU A 261 17.91 -6.19 -15.26
N PRO A 262 18.24 -6.21 -16.57
CA PRO A 262 19.59 -6.51 -17.02
C PRO A 262 20.57 -5.51 -16.42
N GLU A 263 21.66 -6.00 -15.83
CA GLU A 263 22.80 -5.17 -15.43
C GLU A 263 23.29 -4.41 -16.67
N LEU A 264 23.37 -3.09 -16.55
CA LEU A 264 23.97 -2.25 -17.58
C LEU A 264 25.47 -2.57 -17.61
N GLU A 265 25.90 -3.36 -18.61
CA GLU A 265 27.30 -3.53 -18.94
C GLU A 265 27.90 -2.15 -19.25
N GLU A 266 28.76 -1.66 -18.35
CA GLU A 266 29.65 -0.53 -18.63
C GLU A 266 30.57 -0.93 -19.79
N GLN A 267 30.25 -0.48 -20.99
CA GLN A 267 31.19 -0.49 -22.10
C GLN A 267 32.22 0.63 -21.86
N GLU A 268 33.36 0.26 -21.28
CA GLU A 268 34.58 1.07 -21.35
C GLU A 268 34.97 1.24 -22.82
N HIS A 269 34.83 2.48 -23.32
CA HIS A 269 35.52 2.91 -24.53
C HIS A 269 36.99 3.20 -24.20
N VAL A 270 37.88 2.38 -24.78
CA VAL A 270 39.29 2.72 -25.04
C VAL A 270 39.45 3.12 -26.50
#